data_AF-A0A9J7EP87-F1
#
_entry.id   AF-A0A9J7EP87-F1
#
_cell.length_a   1.000
_cell.length_b   1.000
_cell.length_c   1.000
_cell.angle_alpha   90.00
_cell.angle_beta   90.00
_cell.angle_gamma   90.00
#
_symmetry.space_group_name_H-M   'P 1'
#
loop_
_entity.id
_entity.type
_entity.pdbx_description
1 polymer ?
#
loop_
_entity_poly.entity_id
_entity_poly.type
_entity_poly.pdbx_seq_one_letter_code
_entity_poly.pdbx_strand_id
1 'polypeptide(L)'
;MCRRVAPVLLAHVNLLLTLYGGAALATAARLKWDPSTYLALRELFPAEYRAACAVLTAGGAALLALPHVAAAAAHIARARRALLLYVYAALMTMLVLGEVAFCAWLALQVLAWQQSEAARQLAEALELSDHLRPLLDYMARWHPLPHRVDQLIQEASEDAPRNAYVALVLGVLLPVLQVLGAAAALLAARAPRSPRASASDAELSLQPRPPSYNSASGYGYQKMPRTAYRNGRIVVLG
;
A
#
# COMPACT_ATOMS: atom_id res chain seq x y z
N MET A 1 22.44 3.71 -14.67
CA MET A 1 21.63 2.59 -14.11
C MET A 1 20.33 3.06 -13.42
N CYS A 2 20.34 4.13 -12.61
CA CYS A 2 19.15 4.60 -11.85
C CYS A 2 17.89 4.89 -12.69
N ARG A 3 18.05 5.17 -13.99
CA ARG A 3 16.97 5.58 -14.91
C ARG A 3 15.95 4.47 -15.25
N ARG A 4 16.35 3.19 -15.15
CA ARG A 4 15.45 2.04 -15.33
C ARG A 4 14.93 1.48 -14.00
N VAL A 5 15.65 1.73 -12.91
CA VAL A 5 15.31 1.22 -11.57
C VAL A 5 14.16 2.01 -10.95
N ALA A 6 14.15 3.35 -11.10
CA ALA A 6 13.11 4.21 -10.52
C ALA A 6 11.66 3.81 -10.89
N PRO A 7 11.30 3.54 -12.17
CA PRO A 7 9.93 3.13 -12.50
C PRO A 7 9.57 1.73 -11.98
N VAL A 8 10.52 0.79 -11.95
CA VAL A 8 10.30 -0.56 -11.41
C VAL A 8 10.11 -0.52 -9.90
N LEU A 9 10.94 0.27 -9.21
CA LEU A 9 10.83 0.50 -7.76
C LEU A 9 9.49 1.16 -7.41
N LEU A 10 9.09 2.19 -8.17
CA LEU A 10 7.80 2.87 -7.98
C LEU A 10 6.61 1.90 -8.13
N ALA A 11 6.66 0.96 -9.08
CA ALA A 11 5.62 -0.05 -9.26
C ALA A 11 5.57 -1.03 -8.06
N HIS A 12 6.72 -1.52 -7.59
CA HIS A 12 6.77 -2.42 -6.43
C HIS A 12 6.30 -1.75 -5.15
N VAL A 13 6.74 -0.51 -4.90
CA VAL A 13 6.29 0.26 -3.73
C VAL A 13 4.79 0.49 -3.77
N ASN A 14 4.22 0.84 -4.94
CA ASN A 14 2.77 0.99 -5.07
C ASN A 14 1.99 -0.30 -4.84
N LEU A 15 2.51 -1.45 -5.28
CA LEU A 15 1.90 -2.75 -4.97
C LEU A 15 1.85 -3.00 -3.46
N LEU A 16 2.96 -2.78 -2.75
CA LEU A 16 3.02 -2.92 -1.29
C LEU A 16 2.06 -1.95 -0.60
N LEU A 17 2.03 -0.69 -1.04
CA LEU A 17 1.11 0.33 -0.49
C LEU A 17 -0.36 -0.02 -0.75
N THR A 18 -0.68 -0.70 -1.87
CA THR A 18 -2.03 -1.19 -2.16
C THR A 18 -2.42 -2.29 -1.17
N LEU A 19 -1.50 -3.20 -0.83
CA LEU A 19 -1.73 -4.23 0.19
C LEU A 19 -1.99 -3.59 1.57
N TYR A 20 -1.19 -2.57 1.93
CA TYR A 20 -1.42 -1.78 3.14
C TYR A 20 -2.76 -1.07 3.14
N GLY A 21 -3.15 -0.45 2.01
CA GLY A 21 -4.45 0.21 1.86
C GLY A 21 -5.61 -0.77 2.04
N GLY A 22 -5.51 -1.96 1.43
CA GLY A 22 -6.49 -3.04 1.62
C GLY A 22 -6.58 -3.53 3.06
N ALA A 23 -5.44 -3.73 3.72
CA ALA A 23 -5.39 -4.13 5.13
C ALA A 23 -5.98 -3.04 6.05
N ALA A 24 -5.69 -1.76 5.80
CA ALA A 24 -6.24 -0.65 6.54
C ALA A 24 -7.77 -0.57 6.40
N LEU A 25 -8.30 -0.74 5.19
CA LEU A 25 -9.75 -0.78 4.95
C LEU A 25 -10.42 -1.99 5.58
N ALA A 26 -9.80 -3.17 5.50
CA ALA A 26 -10.32 -4.37 6.16
C ALA A 26 -10.35 -4.19 7.68
N THR A 27 -9.32 -3.56 8.25
CA THR A 27 -9.26 -3.24 9.68
C THR A 27 -10.32 -2.21 10.06
N ALA A 28 -10.49 -1.16 9.26
CA ALA A 28 -11.54 -0.16 9.47
C ALA A 28 -12.95 -0.76 9.39
N ALA A 29 -13.18 -1.67 8.43
CA ALA A 29 -14.43 -2.41 8.29
C ALA A 29 -14.69 -3.31 9.51
N ARG A 30 -13.67 -4.02 10.00
CA ARG A 30 -13.78 -4.83 11.22
C ARG A 30 -14.08 -3.97 12.43
N LEU A 31 -13.37 -2.86 12.64
CA LEU A 31 -13.67 -1.91 13.69
C LEU A 31 -15.14 -1.46 13.59
N LYS A 32 -15.59 -1.05 12.40
CA LYS A 32 -16.95 -0.52 12.24
C LYS A 32 -18.07 -1.55 12.37
N TRP A 33 -17.88 -2.77 11.87
CA TRP A 33 -18.93 -3.77 11.68
C TRP A 33 -18.84 -4.98 12.61
N ASP A 34 -17.73 -5.18 13.30
CA ASP A 34 -17.60 -6.19 14.35
C ASP A 34 -17.52 -5.51 15.73
N PRO A 35 -18.68 -5.28 16.38
CA PRO A 35 -18.73 -4.54 17.64
C PRO A 35 -18.14 -5.33 18.82
N SER A 36 -17.95 -6.64 18.69
CA SER A 36 -17.52 -7.51 19.79
C SER A 36 -16.01 -7.48 20.01
N THR A 37 -15.23 -7.37 18.93
CA THR A 37 -13.76 -7.49 18.96
C THR A 37 -13.05 -6.29 19.60
N TYR A 38 -13.69 -5.12 19.68
CA TYR A 38 -13.08 -3.89 20.24
C TYR A 38 -13.98 -3.16 21.23
N LEU A 39 -14.87 -3.89 21.92
CA LEU A 39 -15.84 -3.31 22.87
C LEU A 39 -15.14 -2.43 23.93
N ALA A 40 -14.06 -2.93 24.53
CA ALA A 40 -13.31 -2.19 25.54
C ALA A 40 -12.79 -0.85 25.02
N LEU A 41 -12.17 -0.85 23.84
CA LEU A 41 -11.63 0.37 23.23
C LEU A 41 -12.74 1.38 22.90
N ARG A 42 -13.89 0.90 22.45
CA ARG A 42 -15.04 1.74 22.11
C ARG A 42 -15.66 2.42 23.34
N GLU A 43 -15.78 1.70 24.46
CA GLU A 43 -16.39 2.23 25.69
C GLU A 43 -15.42 3.13 26.47
N LEU A 44 -14.14 2.75 26.55
CA LEU A 44 -13.12 3.54 27.28
C LEU A 44 -12.66 4.77 26.48
N PHE A 45 -12.59 4.68 25.15
CA PHE A 45 -11.99 5.70 24.28
C PHE A 45 -12.85 5.98 23.03
N PRO A 46 -14.08 6.51 23.21
CA PRO A 46 -15.03 6.65 22.11
C PRO A 46 -14.58 7.63 21.03
N ALA A 47 -13.83 8.68 21.39
CA ALA A 47 -13.34 9.68 20.45
C ALA A 47 -12.19 9.13 19.60
N GLU A 48 -11.23 8.48 20.25
CA GLU A 48 -10.06 7.83 19.65
C GLU A 48 -10.48 6.71 18.72
N TYR A 49 -11.45 5.90 19.14
CA TYR A 49 -12.03 4.85 18.33
C TYR A 49 -12.66 5.38 17.03
N ARG A 50 -13.45 6.47 17.12
CA ARG A 50 -14.08 7.09 15.94
C ARG A 50 -13.05 7.72 15.02
N ALA A 51 -12.04 8.39 15.59
CA ALA A 51 -10.93 8.96 14.84
C ALA A 51 -10.14 7.86 14.10
N ALA A 52 -9.81 6.76 14.78
CA ALA A 52 -9.10 5.62 14.17
C ALA A 52 -9.90 5.00 13.02
N CYS A 53 -11.22 4.80 13.18
CA CYS A 53 -12.07 4.32 12.08
C CYS A 53 -12.01 5.26 10.86
N ALA A 54 -12.12 6.57 11.09
CA ALA A 54 -12.10 7.56 10.02
C ALA A 54 -10.73 7.64 9.32
N VAL A 55 -9.65 7.67 10.10
CA VAL A 55 -8.27 7.77 9.59
C VAL A 55 -7.87 6.50 8.83
N LEU A 56 -8.19 5.31 9.34
CA LEU A 56 -7.92 4.06 8.63
C LEU A 56 -8.71 3.95 7.32
N THR A 57 -9.98 4.41 7.33
CA THR A 57 -10.81 4.42 6.11
C THR A 57 -10.26 5.39 5.07
N ALA A 58 -10.01 6.64 5.48
CA ALA A 58 -9.52 7.69 4.58
C ALA A 58 -8.11 7.39 4.07
N GLY A 59 -7.20 6.98 4.96
CA GLY A 59 -5.83 6.59 4.63
C GLY A 59 -5.81 5.36 3.72
N GLY A 60 -6.60 4.33 4.05
CA GLY A 60 -6.72 3.13 3.22
C GLY A 60 -7.24 3.42 1.81
N ALA A 61 -8.29 4.24 1.69
CA ALA A 61 -8.81 4.68 0.39
C ALA A 61 -7.79 5.52 -0.39
N ALA A 62 -7.07 6.42 0.27
CA ALA A 62 -6.02 7.22 -0.36
C ALA A 62 -4.87 6.35 -0.88
N LEU A 63 -4.45 5.34 -0.12
CA LEU A 63 -3.42 4.38 -0.52
C LEU A 63 -3.84 3.52 -1.72
N LEU A 64 -5.14 3.22 -1.87
CA LEU A 64 -5.65 2.55 -3.08
C LEU A 64 -5.75 3.51 -4.28
N ALA A 65 -6.02 4.80 -4.05
CA ALA A 65 -6.13 5.81 -5.10
C ALA A 65 -4.77 6.22 -5.71
N LEU A 66 -3.72 6.29 -4.88
CA LEU A 66 -2.37 6.73 -5.29
C LEU A 66 -1.73 5.92 -6.44
N PRO A 67 -1.83 4.57 -6.46
CA PRO A 67 -1.39 3.77 -7.59
C PRO A 67 -2.04 4.18 -8.92
N HIS A 68 -3.30 4.62 -8.90
CA HIS A 68 -3.97 5.10 -10.12
C HIS A 68 -3.37 6.43 -10.60
N VAL A 69 -2.94 7.32 -9.70
CA VAL A 69 -2.22 8.55 -10.05
C VAL A 69 -0.87 8.22 -10.67
N ALA A 70 -0.14 7.26 -10.09
CA ALA A 70 1.14 6.79 -10.63
C ALA A 70 0.98 6.12 -12.00
N ALA A 71 -0.06 5.30 -12.19
CA ALA A 71 -0.39 4.67 -13.47
C ALA A 71 -0.80 5.70 -14.52
N ALA A 72 -1.64 6.68 -14.16
CA ALA A 72 -2.04 7.77 -15.05
C ALA A 72 -0.82 8.57 -15.55
N ALA A 73 0.21 8.75 -14.72
CA ALA A 73 1.47 9.37 -15.12
C ALA A 73 2.24 8.59 -16.21
N ALA A 74 2.01 7.28 -16.35
CA ALA A 74 2.60 6.46 -17.40
C ALA A 74 1.89 6.63 -18.77
N HIS A 75 0.60 6.96 -18.76
CA HIS A 75 -0.23 7.09 -19.96
C HIS A 75 -0.41 8.54 -20.44
N ILE A 76 -0.08 9.54 -19.62
CA ILE A 76 -0.25 10.94 -19.99
C ILE A 76 0.85 11.46 -20.93
N ALA A 77 0.54 12.53 -21.65
CA ALA A 77 1.49 13.29 -22.45
C ALA A 77 2.75 13.63 -21.66
N ARG A 78 3.91 13.48 -22.31
CA ARG A 78 5.23 13.58 -21.69
C ARG A 78 5.49 14.90 -20.98
N ALA A 79 4.86 15.99 -21.43
CA ALA A 79 4.96 17.31 -20.81
C ALA A 79 4.29 17.38 -19.43
N ARG A 80 3.21 16.62 -19.20
CA ARG A 80 2.41 16.65 -17.97
C ARG A 80 2.77 15.54 -16.97
N ARG A 81 3.57 14.56 -17.39
CA ARG A 81 4.04 13.46 -16.53
C ARG A 81 4.74 13.95 -15.26
N ALA A 82 5.63 14.95 -15.37
CA ALA A 82 6.35 15.47 -14.22
C ALA A 82 5.41 16.09 -13.17
N LEU A 83 4.37 16.81 -13.62
CA LEU A 83 3.36 17.40 -12.74
C LEU A 83 2.61 16.33 -11.96
N LEU A 84 2.15 15.25 -12.61
CA LEU A 84 1.49 14.13 -11.93
C LEU A 84 2.39 13.43 -10.91
N LEU A 85 3.69 13.29 -11.21
CA LEU A 85 4.65 12.72 -10.26
C LEU A 85 4.89 13.64 -9.06
N TYR A 86 4.88 14.96 -9.25
CA TYR A 86 4.92 15.92 -8.14
C TYR A 86 3.64 15.88 -7.30
N VAL A 87 2.48 15.77 -7.92
CA VAL A 87 1.20 15.59 -7.21
C VAL A 87 1.22 14.31 -6.39
N TYR A 88 1.66 13.19 -6.97
CA TYR A 88 1.82 11.92 -6.26
C TYR A 88 2.78 12.06 -5.07
N ALA A 89 3.94 12.70 -5.26
CA ALA A 89 4.91 12.91 -4.18
C ALA A 89 4.33 13.80 -3.07
N ALA A 90 3.61 14.87 -3.43
CA ALA A 90 2.95 15.76 -2.49
C ALA A 90 1.87 15.03 -1.67
N LEU A 91 1.05 14.19 -2.30
CA LEU A 91 0.05 13.38 -1.62
C LEU A 91 0.68 12.36 -0.68
N MET A 92 1.77 11.70 -1.08
CA MET A 92 2.53 10.81 -0.20
C MET A 92 3.08 11.55 1.02
N THR A 93 3.65 12.75 0.84
CA THR A 93 4.15 13.54 1.98
C THR A 93 3.02 14.02 2.89
N MET A 94 1.85 14.34 2.33
CA MET A 94 0.68 14.73 3.12
C MET A 94 0.16 13.56 3.96
N LEU A 95 0.21 12.32 3.44
CA LEU A 95 -0.12 11.12 4.21
C LEU A 95 0.84 10.91 5.37
N VAL A 96 2.15 10.98 5.14
CA VAL A 96 3.15 10.85 6.22
C VAL A 96 2.91 11.91 7.31
N LEU A 97 2.65 13.16 6.92
CA LEU A 97 2.35 14.23 7.90
C LEU A 97 1.07 13.93 8.68
N GLY A 98 0.03 13.41 8.02
CA GLY A 98 -1.22 12.99 8.66
C GLY A 98 -1.01 11.85 9.64
N GLU A 99 -0.19 10.85 9.28
CA GLU A 99 0.19 9.74 10.15
C GLU A 99 0.95 10.23 11.39
N VAL A 100 1.96 11.07 11.20
CA VAL A 100 2.73 11.66 12.30
C VAL A 100 1.84 12.50 13.21
N ALA A 101 0.95 13.32 12.65
CA ALA A 101 0.01 14.13 13.42
C ALA A 101 -0.97 13.26 14.21
N PHE A 102 -1.50 12.20 13.60
CA PHE A 102 -2.40 11.26 14.28
C PHE A 102 -1.69 10.49 15.39
N CYS A 103 -0.47 9.98 15.14
CA CYS A 103 0.33 9.30 16.16
C CYS A 103 0.71 10.23 17.31
N ALA A 104 1.09 11.48 17.02
CA ALA A 104 1.39 12.48 18.04
C ALA A 104 0.14 12.81 18.88
N TRP A 105 -1.01 13.01 18.24
CA TRP A 105 -2.28 13.21 18.93
C TRP A 105 -2.63 12.03 19.82
N LEU A 106 -2.52 10.80 19.31
CA LEU A 106 -2.81 9.58 20.08
C LEU A 106 -1.85 9.41 21.26
N ALA A 107 -0.56 9.73 21.10
CA ALA A 107 0.41 9.73 22.19
C ALA A 107 0.06 10.74 23.29
N LEU A 108 -0.38 11.95 22.91
CA LEU A 108 -0.86 12.96 23.86
C LEU A 108 -2.12 12.47 24.61
N GLN A 109 -3.05 11.82 23.91
CA GLN A 109 -4.24 11.23 24.55
C GLN A 109 -3.87 10.13 25.54
N VAL A 110 -2.90 9.26 25.20
CA VAL A 110 -2.40 8.22 26.12
C VAL A 110 -1.74 8.84 27.34
N LEU A 111 -0.92 9.88 27.17
CA LEU A 111 -0.28 10.59 28.27
C LEU A 111 -1.31 11.26 29.19
N ALA A 112 -2.32 11.91 28.62
CA ALA A 112 -3.41 12.52 29.37
C ALA A 112 -4.25 11.45 30.10
N TRP A 113 -4.52 10.32 29.45
CA TRP A 113 -5.24 9.21 30.05
C TRP A 113 -4.50 8.59 31.23
N GLN A 114 -3.18 8.39 31.14
CA GLN A 114 -2.37 7.87 32.26
C GLN A 114 -2.48 8.72 33.53
N GLN A 115 -2.77 10.02 33.39
CA GLN A 115 -2.94 10.94 34.51
C GLN A 115 -4.40 11.00 35.01
N SER A 116 -5.34 10.39 34.29
CA SER A 116 -6.77 10.42 34.57
C SER A 116 -7.20 9.41 35.63
N GLU A 117 -8.32 9.69 36.29
CA GLU A 117 -8.94 8.80 37.28
C GLU A 117 -9.43 7.49 36.64
N ALA A 118 -9.79 7.50 35.36
CA ALA A 118 -10.17 6.31 34.61
C ALA A 118 -9.01 5.30 34.48
N ALA A 119 -7.77 5.76 34.34
CA ALA A 119 -6.60 4.87 34.31
C ALA A 119 -6.36 4.21 35.67
N ARG A 120 -6.61 4.94 36.77
CA ARG A 120 -6.52 4.39 38.14
C ARG A 120 -7.60 3.35 38.39
N GLN A 121 -8.84 3.65 38.02
CA GLN A 121 -9.95 2.70 38.12
C GLN A 121 -9.73 1.44 37.28
N LEU A 122 -9.14 1.57 36.09
CA LEU A 122 -8.78 0.40 35.27
C LEU A 122 -7.66 -0.42 35.92
N ALA A 123 -6.65 0.23 36.49
CA ALA A 123 -5.57 -0.46 37.21
C ALA A 123 -6.10 -1.23 38.43
N GLU A 124 -6.98 -0.60 39.22
CA GLU A 124 -7.67 -1.24 40.35
C GLU A 124 -8.57 -2.40 39.88
N ALA A 125 -9.29 -2.24 38.75
CA ALA A 125 -10.11 -3.30 38.18
C ALA A 125 -9.26 -4.48 37.65
N LEU A 126 -8.08 -4.21 37.08
CA LEU A 126 -7.13 -5.24 36.67
C LEU A 126 -6.56 -5.99 37.88
N GLU A 127 -6.22 -5.29 38.96
CA GLU A 127 -5.78 -5.92 40.22
C GLU A 127 -6.90 -6.78 40.83
N LEU A 128 -8.15 -6.32 40.76
CA LEU A 128 -9.31 -7.10 41.18
C LEU A 128 -9.56 -8.32 40.26
N SER A 129 -9.22 -8.23 38.98
CA SER A 129 -9.36 -9.33 38.03
C SER A 129 -8.45 -10.53 38.37
N ASP A 130 -7.28 -10.27 38.93
CA ASP A 130 -6.37 -11.32 39.42
C ASP A 130 -6.99 -12.10 40.59
N HIS A 131 -7.86 -11.45 41.37
CA HIS A 131 -8.59 -12.07 42.48
C HIS A 131 -9.89 -12.77 42.02
N LEU A 132 -10.41 -12.42 40.84
CA LEU A 132 -11.61 -13.03 40.24
C LEU A 132 -11.32 -14.34 39.52
N ARG A 133 -10.10 -14.54 39.00
CA ARG A 133 -9.64 -15.81 38.40
C ARG A 133 -9.91 -17.06 39.26
N PRO A 134 -9.52 -17.11 40.55
CA PRO A 134 -9.79 -18.28 41.38
C PRO A 134 -11.30 -18.51 41.64
N LEU A 135 -12.13 -17.46 41.59
CA LEU A 135 -13.58 -17.58 41.70
C LEU A 135 -14.21 -18.10 40.39
N LEU A 136 -13.68 -17.71 39.23
CA LEU A 136 -14.06 -18.26 37.93
C LEU A 136 -13.72 -19.75 37.83
N ASP A 137 -12.55 -20.17 38.33
CA ASP A 137 -12.17 -21.58 38.44
C ASP A 137 -13.06 -22.38 39.41
N TYR A 138 -13.49 -21.74 40.50
CA TYR A 138 -14.45 -22.36 41.41
C TYR A 138 -15.81 -22.59 40.74
N MET A 139 -16.30 -21.60 39.98
CA MET A 139 -17.55 -21.70 39.22
C MET A 139 -17.45 -22.62 38.00
N ALA A 140 -16.25 -22.79 37.43
CA ALA A 140 -15.99 -23.70 36.31
C ALA A 140 -16.33 -25.16 36.63
N ARG A 141 -16.36 -25.53 37.92
CA ARG A 141 -16.81 -26.86 38.37
C ARG A 141 -18.28 -27.15 38.06
N TRP A 142 -19.10 -26.11 37.90
CA TRP A 142 -20.54 -26.21 37.73
C TRP A 142 -21.00 -25.82 36.33
N HIS A 143 -20.19 -25.06 35.58
CA HIS A 143 -20.49 -24.64 34.22
C HIS A 143 -19.20 -24.51 33.39
N PRO A 144 -19.17 -24.93 32.10
CA PRO A 144 -17.95 -24.86 31.28
C PRO A 144 -17.62 -23.47 30.72
N LEU A 145 -18.57 -22.52 30.72
CA LEU A 145 -18.36 -21.16 30.19
C LEU A 145 -17.26 -20.35 30.91
N PRO A 146 -17.16 -20.32 32.26
CA PRO A 146 -16.07 -19.65 32.97
C PRO A 146 -14.68 -20.04 32.49
N HIS A 147 -14.45 -21.32 32.19
CA HIS A 147 -13.15 -21.82 31.76
C HIS A 147 -12.79 -21.35 30.33
N ARG A 148 -13.78 -21.32 29.43
CA ARG A 148 -13.63 -20.74 28.07
C ARG A 148 -13.30 -19.25 28.13
N VAL A 149 -13.90 -18.51 29.05
CA VAL A 149 -13.64 -17.08 29.21
C VAL A 149 -12.23 -16.82 29.75
N ASP A 150 -11.78 -17.59 30.74
CA ASP A 150 -10.42 -17.43 31.29
C ASP A 150 -9.34 -17.82 30.26
N GLN A 151 -9.57 -18.88 29.46
CA GLN A 151 -8.70 -19.23 28.34
C GLN A 151 -8.57 -18.10 27.32
N LEU A 152 -9.70 -17.50 26.91
CA LEU A 152 -9.69 -16.37 25.97
C LEU A 152 -8.98 -15.13 26.54
N ILE A 153 -9.11 -14.88 27.85
CA ILE A 153 -8.42 -13.79 28.53
C ILE A 153 -6.91 -14.07 28.57
N GLN A 154 -6.50 -15.30 28.89
CA GLN A 154 -5.09 -15.70 28.90
C GLN A 154 -4.46 -15.60 27.50
N GLU A 155 -5.10 -16.18 26.48
CA GLU A 155 -4.65 -16.10 25.08
C GLU A 155 -4.50 -14.63 24.65
N ALA A 156 -5.51 -13.79 24.93
CA ALA A 156 -5.44 -12.37 24.60
C ALA A 156 -4.31 -11.64 25.34
N SER A 157 -4.03 -12.00 26.61
CA SER A 157 -2.96 -11.38 27.39
C SER A 157 -1.56 -11.79 26.93
N GLU A 158 -1.39 -13.03 26.49
CA GLU A 158 -0.12 -13.55 25.96
C GLU A 158 0.14 -13.02 24.55
N ASP A 159 -0.90 -12.87 23.73
CA ASP A 159 -0.78 -12.39 22.36
C ASP A 159 -0.72 -10.86 22.27
N ALA A 160 -1.22 -10.12 23.27
CA ALA A 160 -1.16 -8.66 23.30
C ALA A 160 0.24 -8.07 23.02
N PRO A 161 1.33 -8.47 23.70
CA PRO A 161 2.67 -7.92 23.44
C PRO A 161 3.20 -8.29 22.05
N ARG A 162 2.89 -9.50 21.55
CA ARG A 162 3.31 -9.95 20.22
C ARG A 162 2.60 -9.18 19.12
N ASN A 163 1.29 -9.02 19.25
CA ASN A 163 0.46 -8.27 18.31
C ASN A 163 0.81 -6.78 18.32
N ALA A 164 1.12 -6.21 19.49
CA ALA A 164 1.59 -4.84 19.60
C ALA A 164 2.91 -4.62 18.85
N TYR A 165 3.86 -5.54 18.98
CA TYR A 165 5.13 -5.47 18.25
C TYR A 165 4.91 -5.50 16.73
N VAL A 166 4.09 -6.43 16.23
CA VAL A 166 3.76 -6.54 14.80
C VAL A 166 3.07 -5.26 14.30
N ALA A 167 2.11 -4.74 15.05
CA ALA A 167 1.43 -3.49 14.72
C ALA A 167 2.40 -2.31 14.65
N LEU A 168 3.37 -2.23 15.57
CA LEU A 168 4.39 -1.18 15.60
C LEU A 168 5.33 -1.29 14.39
N VAL A 169 5.82 -2.49 14.07
CA VAL A 169 6.66 -2.74 12.89
C VAL A 169 5.91 -2.38 11.60
N LEU A 170 4.66 -2.81 11.47
CA LEU A 170 3.82 -2.46 10.31
C LEU A 170 3.58 -0.95 10.23
N GLY A 171 3.36 -0.31 11.38
CA GLY A 171 3.18 1.14 11.51
C GLY A 171 4.41 1.95 11.13
N VAL A 172 5.62 1.43 11.35
CA VAL A 172 6.88 2.08 10.91
C VAL A 172 7.17 1.80 9.43
N LEU A 173 6.85 0.60 8.94
CA LEU A 173 7.11 0.22 7.56
C LEU A 173 6.26 1.03 6.56
N LEU A 174 5.04 1.42 6.94
CA LEU A 174 4.15 2.24 6.11
C LEU A 174 4.77 3.60 5.70
N PRO A 175 5.20 4.49 6.62
CA PRO A 175 5.79 5.77 6.26
C PRO A 175 7.12 5.57 5.51
N VAL A 176 7.89 4.52 5.82
CA VAL A 176 9.10 4.18 5.05
C VAL A 176 8.75 3.92 3.58
N LEU A 177 7.71 3.13 3.29
CA LEU A 177 7.25 2.87 1.93
C LEU A 177 6.74 4.14 1.25
N GLN A 178 6.02 5.02 1.97
CA GLN A 178 5.53 6.29 1.43
C GLN A 178 6.68 7.26 1.07
N VAL A 179 7.69 7.38 1.93
CA VAL A 179 8.89 8.19 1.69
C VAL A 179 9.69 7.63 0.49
N LEU A 180 9.86 6.31 0.42
CA LEU A 180 10.49 5.66 -0.74
C LEU A 180 9.71 5.90 -2.03
N GLY A 181 8.38 5.84 -1.98
CA GLY A 181 7.49 6.14 -3.10
C GLY A 181 7.64 7.60 -3.57
N ALA A 182 7.62 8.55 -2.65
CA ALA A 182 7.81 9.97 -2.95
C ALA A 182 9.21 10.23 -3.54
N ALA A 183 10.26 9.66 -2.96
CA ALA A 183 11.62 9.78 -3.46
C ALA A 183 11.77 9.21 -4.88
N ALA A 184 11.22 8.02 -5.14
CA ALA A 184 11.21 7.40 -6.46
C ALA A 184 10.44 8.26 -7.49
N ALA A 185 9.31 8.87 -7.10
CA ALA A 185 8.54 9.76 -7.95
C ALA A 185 9.30 11.05 -8.28
N LEU A 186 9.96 11.67 -7.30
CA LEU A 186 10.79 12.86 -7.49
C LEU A 186 12.00 12.58 -8.40
N LEU A 187 12.67 11.45 -8.20
CA LEU A 187 13.76 11.01 -9.07
C LEU A 187 13.27 10.75 -10.50
N ALA A 188 12.09 10.15 -10.65
CA ALA A 188 11.48 9.92 -11.96
C ALA A 188 11.02 11.22 -12.65
N ALA A 189 10.59 12.23 -11.89
CA ALA A 189 10.20 13.54 -12.40
C ALA A 189 11.41 14.38 -12.85
N ARG A 190 12.55 14.25 -12.14
CA ARG A 190 13.81 14.96 -12.45
C ARG A 190 14.68 14.27 -13.49
N ALA A 191 14.41 13.00 -13.81
CA ALA A 191 15.17 12.29 -14.83
C ALA A 191 15.13 13.07 -16.14
N PRO A 192 16.29 13.33 -16.79
CA PRO A 192 16.36 14.17 -17.98
C PRO A 192 15.39 13.65 -19.04
N ARG A 193 14.78 14.56 -19.80
CA ARG A 193 13.90 14.24 -20.93
C ARG A 193 14.69 13.38 -21.92
N SER A 194 14.60 12.05 -21.81
CA SER A 194 15.17 11.21 -22.86
C SER A 194 14.35 11.51 -24.10
N PRO A 195 14.90 11.74 -25.29
CA PRO A 195 14.16 11.46 -26.50
C PRO A 195 13.69 10.01 -26.35
N ARG A 196 12.39 9.75 -26.53
CA ARG A 196 11.95 8.36 -26.61
C ARG A 196 12.63 7.89 -27.89
N ALA A 197 13.44 6.83 -27.84
CA ALA A 197 13.58 5.98 -28.99
C ALA A 197 12.16 5.78 -29.49
N SER A 198 11.96 6.17 -30.74
CA SER A 198 10.68 6.31 -31.39
C SER A 198 9.78 5.14 -31.04
N ALA A 199 8.49 5.41 -30.88
CA ALA A 199 7.45 4.40 -30.75
C ALA A 199 7.36 3.47 -31.99
N SER A 200 8.35 3.49 -32.89
CA SER A 200 8.59 2.58 -34.00
C SER A 200 9.23 1.25 -33.57
N ASP A 201 9.86 1.16 -32.39
CA ASP A 201 10.60 -0.05 -31.98
C ASP A 201 9.77 -1.00 -31.09
N ALA A 202 8.55 -0.58 -30.71
CA ALA A 202 7.66 -1.31 -29.81
C ALA A 202 6.31 -1.69 -30.43
N GLU A 203 6.08 -1.34 -31.70
CA GLU A 203 5.20 -2.18 -32.51
C GLU A 203 6.00 -3.45 -32.81
N LEU A 204 5.51 -4.57 -32.29
CA LEU A 204 5.96 -5.90 -32.68
C LEU A 204 6.12 -5.94 -34.21
N SER A 205 7.36 -5.93 -34.66
CA SER A 205 7.72 -6.50 -35.95
C SER A 205 7.40 -7.99 -35.89
N LEU A 206 6.14 -8.33 -36.16
CA LEU A 206 5.70 -9.61 -36.70
C LEU A 206 6.11 -9.77 -38.17
N GLN A 207 6.92 -8.83 -38.70
CA GLN A 207 7.64 -9.04 -39.93
C GLN A 207 8.94 -9.80 -39.62
N PRO A 208 9.19 -10.95 -40.27
CA PRO A 208 10.49 -11.60 -40.20
C PRO A 208 11.54 -10.59 -40.66
N ARG A 209 12.50 -10.32 -39.77
CA ARG A 209 13.64 -9.44 -40.02
C ARG A 209 14.30 -9.91 -41.33
N PRO A 210 14.26 -9.12 -42.43
CA PRO A 210 14.97 -9.52 -43.63
C PRO A 210 16.48 -9.53 -43.29
N PRO A 211 17.24 -10.51 -43.81
CA PRO A 211 18.67 -10.58 -43.55
C PRO A 211 19.34 -9.27 -43.97
N SER A 212 20.11 -8.70 -43.04
CA SER A 212 20.94 -7.53 -43.32
C SER A 212 22.04 -7.94 -44.30
N TYR A 213 21.82 -7.68 -45.59
CA TYR A 213 22.89 -7.79 -46.57
C TYR A 213 23.86 -6.62 -46.35
N ASN A 214 25.00 -6.93 -45.75
CA ASN A 214 26.17 -6.06 -45.78
C ASN A 214 26.48 -5.78 -47.25
N SER A 215 26.41 -4.52 -47.65
CA SER A 215 26.83 -4.05 -48.97
C SER A 215 28.34 -4.13 -49.08
N ALA A 216 28.85 -5.34 -49.30
CA ALA A 216 30.25 -5.62 -49.56
C ALA A 216 30.36 -6.87 -50.43
N SER A 217 29.96 -6.77 -51.70
CA SER A 217 30.53 -7.54 -52.82
C SER A 217 29.77 -7.18 -54.08
N GLY A 218 30.49 -6.60 -55.04
CA GLY A 218 29.95 -6.30 -56.35
C GLY A 218 29.74 -7.58 -57.13
N TYR A 219 28.49 -7.89 -57.47
CA TYR A 219 28.09 -8.65 -58.65
C TYR A 219 26.65 -8.24 -58.99
N GLY A 220 26.37 -8.02 -60.28
CA GLY A 220 25.13 -7.44 -60.77
C GLY A 220 23.91 -8.27 -60.36
N TYR A 221 22.98 -7.63 -59.64
CA TYR A 221 21.68 -8.22 -59.32
C TYR A 221 20.56 -7.45 -60.02
N GLN A 222 19.89 -8.19 -60.92
CA GLN A 222 18.61 -7.86 -61.54
C GLN A 222 17.62 -7.34 -60.49
N LYS A 223 17.04 -6.17 -60.71
CA LYS A 223 15.93 -5.63 -59.91
C LYS A 223 14.83 -6.70 -59.81
N MET A 224 14.58 -7.23 -58.61
CA MET A 224 13.43 -8.10 -58.40
C MET A 224 12.15 -7.29 -58.67
N PRO A 225 11.21 -7.82 -59.48
CA PRO A 225 10.03 -7.07 -59.86
C PRO A 225 9.11 -6.93 -58.65
N ARG A 226 8.54 -5.73 -58.49
CA ARG A 226 7.74 -5.38 -57.31
C ARG A 226 6.43 -6.15 -57.36
N THR A 227 6.18 -7.03 -56.40
CA THR A 227 4.88 -7.73 -56.33
C THR A 227 3.94 -7.05 -55.35
N ALA A 228 2.67 -6.89 -55.72
CA ALA A 228 1.61 -6.40 -54.84
C ALA A 228 0.46 -7.40 -54.76
N TYR A 229 -0.17 -7.50 -53.59
CA TYR A 229 -1.32 -8.38 -53.38
C TYR A 229 -2.61 -7.64 -53.72
N ARG A 230 -3.37 -8.13 -54.72
CA ARG A 230 -4.64 -7.52 -55.12
C ARG A 230 -5.67 -8.61 -55.40
N ASN A 231 -6.86 -8.49 -54.82
CA ASN A 231 -7.98 -9.42 -55.01
C ASN A 231 -7.61 -10.90 -54.74
N GLY A 232 -6.86 -11.17 -53.66
CA GLY A 232 -6.53 -12.53 -53.24
C GLY A 232 -5.44 -13.24 -54.05
N ARG A 233 -4.69 -12.52 -54.91
CA ARG A 233 -3.53 -13.07 -55.63
C ARG A 233 -2.35 -12.09 -55.60
N ILE A 234 -1.13 -12.65 -55.64
CA ILE A 234 0.11 -11.88 -55.81
C ILE A 234 0.23 -11.53 -57.30
N VAL A 235 0.30 -10.24 -57.60
CA VAL A 235 0.49 -9.71 -58.96
C VAL A 235 1.85 -9.05 -59.05
N VAL A 236 2.62 -9.38 -60.08
CA VAL A 236 3.93 -8.77 -60.34
C VAL A 236 3.70 -7.44 -61.07
N LEU A 237 4.10 -6.33 -60.45
CA LEU A 237 4.09 -4.99 -61.04
C LEU A 237 5.43 -4.76 -61.76
N GLY A 238 5.33 -4.56 -63.08
CA GLY A 238 6.44 -4.15 -63.94
C GLY A 238 6.87 -2.70 -63.71
#